data_AF-A0A7Z0DY45-F1
#
_entry.id   AF-A0A7Z0DY45-F1
#
_cell.length_a   1.000
_cell.length_b   1.000
_cell.length_c   1.000
_cell.angle_alpha   90.00
_cell.angle_beta   90.00
_cell.angle_gamma   90.00
#
_symmetry.space_group_name_H-M   'P 1'
#
loop_
_entity.id
_entity.type
_entity.pdbx_description
1 polymer ?
#
loop_
_entity_poly.entity_id
_entity_poly.type
_entity_poly.pdbx_seq_one_letter_code
_entity_poly.pdbx_strand_id
1 'polypeptide(L)'
;MLALAAGALSSCAASSSMRTAKNEIIIKTRAAPICGDTGAMKVAGKQAAIETIKAGYDSYVIVGQAGADTTRVVQMPGSYTTTGSATVYGNTGYYTGNTVYNPGPTFVAGGHNQDLAVHMFKDGEPGSENALSARETLGPKWALIVRDGINTCAE
;
A
#
# COMPACT_ATOMS: atom_id res chain seq x y z
N MET A 1 14.28 -30.28 11.39
CA MET A 1 13.92 -28.95 11.94
C MET A 1 13.93 -27.95 10.81
N LEU A 2 12.84 -27.89 10.04
CA LEU A 2 12.63 -26.85 9.03
C LEU A 2 11.94 -25.70 9.78
N ALA A 3 12.71 -24.65 10.11
CA ALA A 3 12.13 -23.44 10.67
C ALA A 3 11.31 -22.76 9.57
N LEU A 4 10.00 -22.96 9.62
CA LEU A 4 9.01 -22.12 8.95
C LEU A 4 9.20 -20.69 9.49
N ALA A 5 10.08 -19.93 8.84
CA ALA A 5 10.04 -18.48 8.93
C ALA A 5 8.80 -18.03 8.15
N ALA A 6 7.64 -18.18 8.79
CA ALA A 6 6.47 -17.37 8.48
C ALA A 6 6.85 -15.93 8.83
N GLY A 7 7.59 -15.28 7.94
CA GLY A 7 7.67 -13.84 7.92
C GLY A 7 6.23 -13.38 7.77
N ALA A 8 5.66 -12.84 8.84
CA ALA A 8 4.43 -12.08 8.75
C ALA A 8 4.63 -11.16 7.56
N LEU A 9 3.83 -11.33 6.49
CA LEU A 9 3.81 -10.37 5.40
C LEU A 9 3.38 -9.06 6.06
N SER A 10 4.35 -8.25 6.45
CA SER A 10 4.13 -6.90 6.89
C SER A 10 3.57 -6.20 5.67
N SER A 11 2.24 -6.11 5.58
CA SER A 11 1.52 -5.34 4.59
C SER A 11 1.71 -3.87 4.96
N CYS A 12 2.93 -3.39 4.72
CA CYS A 12 3.37 -2.08 5.15
C CYS A 12 2.49 -1.02 4.50
N ALA A 13 1.93 -0.17 5.34
CA ALA A 13 1.36 1.09 4.93
C ALA A 13 2.07 2.21 5.70
N ALA A 14 2.21 3.35 5.04
CA ALA A 14 2.75 4.55 5.65
C ALA A 14 1.80 5.70 5.36
N SER A 15 1.49 6.48 6.40
CA SER A 15 0.61 7.64 6.27
C SER A 15 1.33 8.91 6.71
N SER A 16 0.99 10.01 6.05
CA SER A 16 1.45 11.37 6.38
C SER A 16 0.25 12.29 6.46
N SER A 17 0.27 13.23 7.40
CA SER A 17 -0.84 14.14 7.66
C SER A 17 -0.37 15.60 7.59
N MET A 18 -1.21 16.47 7.02
CA MET A 18 -0.94 17.90 6.86
C MET A 18 -2.19 18.68 7.22
N ARG A 19 -2.12 19.55 8.22
CA ARG A 19 -3.23 20.42 8.59
C ARG A 19 -3.40 21.52 7.56
N THR A 20 -4.59 21.63 6.99
CA THR A 20 -4.98 22.72 6.07
C THR A 20 -5.71 23.84 6.80
N ALA A 21 -6.40 23.50 7.90
CA ALA A 21 -7.02 24.44 8.82
C ALA A 21 -6.92 23.92 10.26
N LYS A 22 -7.49 24.63 11.23
CA LYS A 22 -7.55 24.15 12.63
C LYS A 22 -8.35 22.84 12.73
N ASN A 23 -9.46 22.78 12.00
CA ASN A 23 -10.42 21.69 11.93
C ASN A 23 -10.32 20.87 10.63
N GLU A 24 -9.32 21.10 9.78
CA GLU A 24 -9.16 20.35 8.53
C GLU A 24 -7.76 19.78 8.36
N ILE A 25 -7.72 18.55 7.84
CA ILE A 25 -6.48 17.82 7.62
C ILE A 25 -6.55 17.03 6.32
N ILE A 26 -5.44 17.02 5.58
CA ILE A 26 -5.22 16.12 4.45
C ILE A 26 -4.31 14.99 4.91
N ILE A 27 -4.70 13.76 4.60
CA ILE A 27 -3.99 12.54 4.97
C ILE A 27 -3.65 11.79 3.70
N LYS A 28 -2.37 11.48 3.52
CA LYS A 28 -1.87 10.69 2.40
C LYS A 28 -1.37 9.37 2.91
N THR A 29 -1.98 8.28 2.46
CA THR A 29 -1.65 6.91 2.83
C THR A 29 -1.12 6.18 1.62
N ARG A 30 0.05 5.55 1.78
CA ARG A 30 0.68 4.71 0.77
C ARG A 30 0.73 3.28 1.30
N ALA A 31 0.02 2.39 0.65
CA ALA A 31 -0.03 0.98 1.03
C ALA A 31 0.72 0.13 0.01
N ALA A 32 1.42 -0.90 0.49
CA ALA A 32 2.08 -1.89 -0.37
C ALA A 32 1.06 -2.56 -1.33
N PRO A 33 1.49 -3.08 -2.50
CA PRO A 33 0.59 -3.74 -3.46
C PRO A 33 -0.26 -4.85 -2.84
N ILE A 34 0.32 -5.58 -1.87
CA ILE A 34 -0.35 -6.66 -1.14
C ILE A 34 -1.57 -6.20 -0.32
N CYS A 35 -1.66 -4.91 0.01
CA CYS A 35 -2.77 -4.37 0.78
C CYS A 35 -4.08 -4.28 0.00
N GLY A 36 -4.00 -4.21 -1.34
CA GLY A 36 -5.15 -3.87 -2.18
C GLY A 36 -5.73 -2.47 -1.88
N ASP A 37 -6.71 -2.06 -2.68
CA ASP A 37 -7.41 -0.78 -2.46
C ASP A 37 -8.15 -0.76 -1.12
N THR A 38 -8.85 -1.86 -0.78
CA THR A 38 -9.62 -1.95 0.46
C THR A 38 -8.75 -1.84 1.70
N GLY A 39 -7.58 -2.49 1.72
CA GLY A 39 -6.65 -2.39 2.85
C GLY A 39 -6.09 -0.98 2.98
N ALA A 40 -5.73 -0.35 1.85
CA ALA A 40 -5.27 1.04 1.84
C ALA A 40 -6.33 2.01 2.39
N MET A 41 -7.60 1.83 2.00
CA MET A 41 -8.72 2.63 2.49
C MET A 41 -8.95 2.45 4.00
N LYS A 42 -8.86 1.23 4.51
CA LYS A 42 -8.97 0.97 5.96
C LYS A 42 -7.87 1.67 6.76
N VAL A 43 -6.62 1.59 6.30
CA VAL A 43 -5.50 2.28 6.94
C VAL A 43 -5.71 3.79 6.91
N ALA A 44 -6.10 4.35 5.76
CA ALA A 44 -6.34 5.79 5.62
C ALA A 44 -7.47 6.27 6.55
N GLY A 45 -8.57 5.51 6.65
CA GLY A 45 -9.67 5.81 7.57
C GLY A 45 -9.27 5.75 9.04
N LYS A 46 -8.50 4.73 9.44
CA LYS A 46 -7.96 4.64 10.81
C LYS A 46 -6.97 5.78 11.10
N GLN A 47 -6.13 6.17 10.13
CA GLN A 47 -5.27 7.33 10.28
C GLN A 47 -6.06 8.63 10.47
N ALA A 48 -7.18 8.80 9.76
CA ALA A 48 -8.08 9.94 9.97
C ALA A 48 -8.59 10.03 11.40
N ALA A 49 -9.03 8.90 11.96
CA ALA A 49 -9.45 8.84 13.35
C ALA A 49 -8.30 9.14 14.32
N ILE A 50 -7.09 8.61 14.07
CA ILE A 50 -5.90 8.89 14.90
C ILE A 50 -5.59 10.40 14.92
N GLU A 51 -5.56 11.04 13.76
CA GLU A 51 -5.23 12.47 13.67
C GLU A 51 -6.32 13.35 14.27
N THR A 52 -7.59 12.95 14.16
CA THR A 52 -8.73 13.62 14.79
C THR A 52 -8.55 13.66 16.32
N ILE A 53 -8.23 12.51 16.92
CA ILE A 53 -7.98 12.41 18.37
C ILE A 53 -6.73 13.20 18.77
N LYS A 54 -5.64 13.09 18.01
CA LYS A 54 -4.39 13.85 18.26
C LYS A 54 -4.60 15.35 18.15
N ALA A 55 -5.54 15.79 17.30
CA ALA A 55 -5.88 17.19 17.15
C ALA A 55 -6.81 17.73 18.25
N GLY A 56 -7.33 16.87 19.13
CA GLY A 56 -8.23 17.25 20.22
C GLY A 56 -9.69 17.39 19.79
N TYR A 57 -10.08 16.67 18.74
CA TYR A 57 -11.44 16.56 18.24
C TYR A 57 -11.98 15.14 18.51
N ASP A 58 -13.31 14.99 18.47
CA ASP A 58 -13.99 13.77 18.88
C ASP A 58 -14.55 12.99 17.69
N SER A 59 -15.03 13.72 16.68
CA SER A 59 -15.64 13.15 15.48
C SER A 59 -15.12 13.83 14.20
N TYR A 60 -15.31 13.18 13.07
CA TYR A 60 -14.84 13.69 11.78
C TYR A 60 -15.72 13.24 10.61
N VAL A 61 -15.64 13.97 9.51
CA VAL A 61 -16.22 13.59 8.22
C VAL A 61 -15.16 13.64 7.14
N ILE A 62 -15.24 12.73 6.18
CA ILE A 62 -14.38 12.75 5.00
C ILE A 62 -15.05 13.66 3.96
N VAL A 63 -14.44 14.81 3.68
CA VAL A 63 -14.98 15.81 2.73
C VAL A 63 -14.44 15.63 1.32
N GLY A 64 -13.35 14.89 1.17
CA GLY A 64 -12.78 14.55 -0.13
C GLY A 64 -11.96 13.28 -0.06
N GLN A 65 -11.99 12.50 -1.14
CA GLN A 65 -11.19 11.29 -1.29
C GLN A 65 -10.62 11.26 -2.71
N ALA A 66 -9.34 10.93 -2.82
CA ALA A 66 -8.67 10.66 -4.08
C ALA A 66 -7.82 9.40 -3.92
N GLY A 67 -8.01 8.44 -4.81
CA GLY A 67 -7.26 7.18 -4.81
C GLY A 67 -6.41 7.07 -6.07
N ALA A 68 -5.24 6.45 -5.93
CA ALA A 68 -4.38 6.13 -7.08
C ALA A 68 -3.81 4.72 -6.94
N ASP A 69 -4.15 3.86 -7.89
CA ASP A 69 -3.50 2.57 -8.09
C ASP A 69 -2.29 2.75 -9.03
N THR A 70 -1.11 2.38 -8.53
CA THR A 70 0.14 2.43 -9.29
C THR A 70 0.78 1.06 -9.44
N THR A 71 0.03 0.00 -9.11
CA THR A 71 0.51 -1.37 -9.16
C THR A 71 0.79 -1.78 -10.60
N ARG A 72 1.97 -2.35 -10.81
CA ARG A 72 2.38 -2.85 -12.13
C ARG A 72 3.31 -4.03 -11.99
N VAL A 73 3.21 -4.95 -12.95
CA VAL A 73 4.15 -6.07 -13.07
C VAL A 73 5.38 -5.59 -13.82
N VAL A 74 6.56 -5.80 -13.24
CA VAL A 74 7.85 -5.51 -13.86
C VAL A 74 8.58 -6.83 -14.07
N GLN A 75 9.05 -7.07 -15.29
CA GLN A 75 9.85 -8.24 -15.63
C GLN A 75 11.34 -7.93 -15.44
N MET A 76 12.05 -8.78 -14.70
CA MET A 76 13.50 -8.70 -14.59
C MET A 76 14.18 -9.11 -15.91
N PRO A 77 15.43 -8.70 -16.15
CA PRO A 77 16.19 -9.17 -17.30
C PRO A 77 16.19 -10.70 -17.41
N GLY A 78 15.89 -11.19 -18.61
CA GLY A 78 15.95 -12.62 -18.95
C GLY A 78 17.32 -13.05 -19.44
N SER A 79 17.43 -14.29 -19.89
CA SER A 79 18.64 -14.85 -20.49
C SER A 79 18.32 -15.46 -21.85
N TYR A 80 19.34 -15.57 -22.71
CA TYR A 80 19.26 -16.27 -23.98
C TYR A 80 20.13 -17.51 -23.89
N THR A 81 19.56 -18.67 -24.20
CA THR A 81 20.31 -19.92 -24.29
C THR A 81 20.36 -20.34 -25.75
N THR A 82 21.55 -20.26 -26.35
CA THR A 82 21.81 -20.74 -27.71
C THR A 82 22.47 -22.11 -27.63
N THR A 83 21.81 -23.13 -28.17
CA THR A 83 22.41 -24.45 -28.39
C THR A 83 22.55 -24.68 -29.87
N GLY A 84 23.72 -25.11 -30.32
CA GLY A 84 23.96 -25.38 -31.73
C GLY A 84 24.92 -26.52 -31.92
N SER A 85 24.82 -27.17 -33.07
CA SER A 85 25.77 -28.17 -33.54
C SER A 85 26.48 -27.65 -34.79
N ALA A 86 27.77 -27.94 -34.88
CA ALA A 86 28.57 -27.67 -36.06
C ALA A 86 29.08 -29.02 -36.59
N THR A 87 28.82 -29.29 -37.87
CA THR A 87 29.30 -30.49 -38.55
C THR A 87 30.27 -30.06 -39.64
N VAL A 88 31.50 -30.57 -39.59
CA VAL A 88 32.55 -30.26 -40.56
C VAL A 88 32.74 -31.48 -41.47
N TYR A 89 32.64 -31.27 -42.78
CA TYR A 89 32.91 -32.31 -43.77
C TYR A 89 33.88 -31.77 -44.84
N GLY A 90 35.10 -32.30 -44.84
CA GLY A 90 36.19 -31.76 -45.68
C GLY A 90 36.52 -30.31 -45.31
N ASN A 91 36.52 -29.42 -46.31
CA ASN A 91 36.81 -27.99 -46.15
C ASN A 91 35.56 -27.12 -45.91
N THR A 92 34.38 -27.72 -45.74
CA THR A 92 33.10 -27.00 -45.58
C THR A 92 32.47 -27.32 -44.23
N GLY A 93 32.14 -26.28 -43.46
CA GLY A 93 31.46 -26.40 -42.17
C GLY A 93 30.01 -25.93 -42.25
N TYR A 94 29.09 -26.74 -41.74
CA TYR A 94 27.67 -26.37 -41.56
C TYR A 94 27.39 -26.17 -40.08
N TYR A 95 26.75 -25.06 -39.73
CA TYR A 95 26.31 -24.79 -38.36
C TYR A 95 24.78 -24.70 -38.34
N THR A 96 24.18 -25.30 -37.31
CA THR A 96 22.77 -25.08 -36.98
C THR A 96 22.69 -24.70 -35.51
N GLY A 97 21.99 -23.62 -35.22
CA GLY A 97 21.84 -23.10 -33.87
C GLY A 97 20.38 -22.80 -33.60
N ASN A 98 19.91 -23.18 -32.42
CA ASN A 98 18.62 -22.80 -31.88
C ASN A 98 18.84 -21.89 -30.67
N THR A 99 18.23 -20.71 -30.68
CA THR A 99 18.29 -19.76 -29.57
C THR A 99 16.93 -19.68 -28.90
N VAL A 100 16.88 -20.00 -27.61
CA VAL A 100 15.68 -19.90 -26.78
C VAL A 100 15.82 -18.72 -25.83
N TYR A 101 14.83 -17.82 -25.86
CA TYR A 101 14.72 -16.74 -24.87
C TYR A 101 14.04 -17.26 -23.60
N ASN A 102 14.73 -17.15 -22.48
CA ASN A 102 14.22 -17.49 -21.16
C ASN A 102 13.89 -16.17 -20.41
N PRO A 103 12.62 -15.76 -20.34
CA PRO A 103 12.24 -14.52 -19.66
C PRO A 103 12.62 -14.58 -18.17
N GLY A 104 13.05 -13.43 -17.64
CA GLY A 104 13.36 -13.29 -16.23
C GLY A 104 12.10 -13.34 -15.36
N PRO A 105 12.25 -13.58 -14.04
CA PRO A 105 11.13 -13.56 -13.12
C PRO A 105 10.46 -12.17 -13.09
N THR A 106 9.17 -12.15 -12.77
CA THR A 106 8.41 -10.90 -12.60
C THR A 106 8.27 -10.55 -11.11
N PHE A 107 8.13 -9.25 -10.82
CA PHE A 107 7.77 -8.75 -9.50
C PHE A 107 6.71 -7.65 -9.64
N VAL A 108 5.91 -7.46 -8.58
CA VAL A 108 4.90 -6.39 -8.53
C VAL A 108 5.52 -5.18 -7.85
N ALA A 109 5.51 -4.05 -8.55
CA ALA A 109 5.96 -2.76 -8.05
C ALA A 109 4.78 -1.79 -7.91
N GLY A 110 4.98 -0.71 -7.16
CA GLY A 110 3.96 0.32 -6.92
C GLY A 110 3.23 0.11 -5.60
N GLY A 111 1.97 0.58 -5.54
CA GLY A 111 1.11 0.45 -4.37
C GLY A 111 -0.25 1.09 -4.57
N HIS A 112 -1.10 0.95 -3.56
CA HIS A 112 -2.42 1.57 -3.49
C HIS A 112 -2.33 2.81 -2.60
N ASN A 113 -2.55 3.98 -3.20
CA ASN A 113 -2.44 5.26 -2.50
C ASN A 113 -3.83 5.85 -2.27
N GLN A 114 -4.05 6.41 -1.08
CA GLN A 114 -5.30 7.03 -0.69
C GLN A 114 -5.03 8.37 -0.04
N ASP A 115 -5.58 9.42 -0.62
CA ASP A 115 -5.55 10.78 -0.12
C ASP A 115 -6.95 11.15 0.38
N LEU A 116 -7.06 11.50 1.66
CA LEU A 116 -8.30 11.90 2.33
C LEU A 116 -8.21 13.35 2.79
N ALA A 117 -9.23 14.14 2.48
CA ALA A 117 -9.47 15.41 3.14
C ALA A 117 -10.54 15.19 4.22
N VAL A 118 -10.21 15.60 5.44
CA VAL A 118 -11.00 15.32 6.63
C VAL A 118 -11.32 16.64 7.33
N HIS A 119 -12.59 16.81 7.69
CA HIS A 119 -13.05 17.89 8.54
C HIS A 119 -13.44 17.32 9.91
N MET A 120 -12.92 17.92 10.97
CA MET A 120 -12.99 17.44 12.33
C MET A 120 -13.95 18.30 13.16
N PHE A 121 -14.68 17.66 14.07
CA PHE A 121 -15.68 18.28 14.93
C PHE A 121 -15.45 17.91 16.38
N LYS A 122 -15.79 18.85 17.26
CA LYS A 122 -15.92 18.59 18.70
C LYS A 122 -17.33 18.11 19.00
N ASP A 123 -17.49 17.44 20.14
CA ASP A 123 -18.81 17.04 20.62
C ASP A 123 -19.75 18.26 20.75
N GLY A 124 -20.92 18.16 20.09
CA GLY A 124 -21.96 19.18 20.11
C GLY A 124 -21.77 20.35 19.14
N GLU A 125 -20.74 20.33 18.28
CA GLU A 125 -20.64 21.28 17.18
C GLU A 125 -21.71 21.02 16.10
N PRO A 126 -22.31 22.06 15.48
CA PRO A 126 -23.25 21.87 14.38
C PRO A 126 -22.61 21.06 13.23
N GLY A 127 -23.27 19.97 12.80
CA GLY A 127 -22.76 19.06 11.78
C GLY A 127 -22.08 17.81 12.33
N SER A 128 -21.78 17.78 13.64
CA SER A 128 -21.21 16.61 14.33
C SER A 128 -22.18 15.42 14.37
N GLU A 129 -23.49 15.66 14.23
CA GLU A 129 -24.53 14.61 14.23
C GLU A 129 -24.41 13.60 13.08
N ASN A 130 -23.76 13.98 11.97
CA ASN A 130 -23.50 13.10 10.83
C ASN A 130 -22.03 12.65 10.77
N ALA A 131 -21.21 13.06 11.74
CA ALA A 131 -19.79 12.76 11.78
C ALA A 131 -19.52 11.38 12.41
N LEU A 132 -18.44 10.75 11.98
CA LEU A 132 -17.99 9.46 12.52
C LEU A 132 -17.19 9.71 13.80
N SER A 133 -17.51 8.96 14.86
CA SER A 133 -16.72 8.98 16.09
C SER A 133 -15.34 8.39 15.85
N ALA A 134 -14.29 9.17 16.17
CA ALA A 134 -12.91 8.72 15.98
C ALA A 134 -12.56 7.55 16.90
N ARG A 135 -13.08 7.56 18.13
CA ARG A 135 -12.84 6.49 19.12
C ARG A 135 -13.55 5.19 18.73
N GLU A 136 -14.78 5.29 18.24
CA GLU A 136 -15.53 4.11 17.78
C GLU A 136 -14.89 3.50 16.53
N THR A 137 -14.40 4.34 15.62
CA THR A 137 -13.71 3.87 14.39
C THR A 137 -12.44 3.08 14.71
N LEU A 138 -11.71 3.46 15.76
CA LEU A 138 -10.51 2.74 16.21
C LEU A 138 -10.82 1.57 17.17
N GLY A 139 -12.03 1.53 17.73
CA GLY A 139 -12.47 0.50 18.66
C GLY A 139 -11.83 0.59 20.06
N PRO A 140 -12.00 -0.45 20.90
CA PRO A 140 -11.61 -0.43 22.32
C PRO A 140 -10.13 -0.16 22.60
N LYS A 141 -9.25 -0.44 21.62
CA LYS A 141 -7.80 -0.25 21.71
C LYS A 141 -7.33 1.07 21.11
N TRP A 142 -8.24 2.03 20.88
CA TRP A 142 -7.94 3.32 20.25
C TRP A 142 -6.72 4.02 20.86
N ALA A 143 -6.56 3.99 22.19
CA ALA A 143 -5.46 4.67 22.87
C ALA A 143 -4.08 4.10 22.48
N LEU A 144 -3.99 2.78 22.29
CA LEU A 144 -2.76 2.13 21.83
C LEU A 144 -2.50 2.47 20.37
N ILE A 145 -3.53 2.43 19.53
CA ILE A 145 -3.41 2.72 18.10
C ILE A 145 -3.01 4.18 17.85
N VAL A 146 -3.54 5.13 18.63
CA VAL A 146 -3.15 6.55 18.53
C VAL A 146 -1.67 6.76 18.90
N ARG A 147 -1.18 6.03 19.91
CA ARG A 147 0.21 6.10 20.35
C ARG A 147 1.16 5.45 19.35
N ASP A 148 0.85 4.24 18.92
CA ASP A 148 1.75 3.39 18.12
C ASP A 148 1.64 3.69 16.61
N GLY A 149 0.52 4.29 16.18
CA GLY A 149 0.20 4.51 14.77
C GLY A 149 -0.30 3.26 14.07
N ILE A 150 -0.69 3.40 12.80
CA ILE A 150 -1.09 2.27 11.96
C ILE A 150 -0.14 2.14 10.77
N ASN A 151 0.48 0.98 10.66
CA ASN A 151 1.44 0.69 9.59
C ASN A 151 1.15 -0.62 8.86
N THR A 152 0.00 -1.24 9.12
CA THR A 152 -0.36 -2.55 8.58
C THR A 152 -1.77 -2.55 7.99
N CYS A 153 -1.97 -3.30 6.91
CA CYS A 153 -3.27 -3.45 6.26
C CYS A 153 -4.03 -4.71 6.73
N ALA A 154 -3.52 -5.41 7.73
CA ALA A 154 -4.04 -6.70 8.21
C ALA A 154 -5.11 -6.58 9.32
N GLU A 155 -5.50 -5.35 9.69
CA GLU A 155 -6.44 -5.07 10.79
C GLU A 155 -7.78 -4.49 10.34
#